data_AF-A0A068R038-F1
#
_entry.id   AF-A0A068R038-F1
#
_cell.length_a   1.000
_cell.length_b   1.000
_cell.length_c   1.000
_cell.angle_alpha   90.00
_cell.angle_beta   90.00
_cell.angle_gamma   90.00
#
_symmetry.space_group_name_H-M   'P 1'
#
loop_
_entity.id
_entity.type
_entity.pdbx_description
1 polymer ?
#
loop_
_entity_poly.entity_id
_entity_poly.type
_entity_poly.pdbx_seq_one_letter_code
_entity_poly.pdbx_strand_id
1 'polypeptide(L)'
;MIIKTHLLRSVLALTDKKDIRTYCQGIHITSKHIEATDGRAILRLEHGEKYQEDTDIFVIFRTNKIPKEAINTELNFSNNFPAAWHRDTENEFIGRNNVDVVQYEYPNISRHTDATLSSKKSNAIPYIHVRYLNLLSKIFPEKEFAVQLEPTGMASVCRFKFTKEIKEKYGNPDFIVMPVRVKE
;
A
#
# COMPACT_ATOMS: atom_id res chain seq x y z
N MET A 1 0.87 14.79 9.55
CA MET A 1 1.96 13.85 9.18
C MET A 1 2.42 14.20 7.78
N ILE A 2 3.71 14.19 7.46
CA ILE A 2 4.21 14.48 6.10
C ILE A 2 4.82 13.21 5.53
N ILE A 3 4.28 12.67 4.44
CA ILE A 3 4.81 11.46 3.81
C ILE A 3 5.31 11.76 2.40
N LYS A 4 6.26 10.95 1.91
CA LYS A 4 6.65 11.00 0.51
C LYS A 4 5.48 10.61 -0.38
N THR A 5 5.16 11.46 -1.35
CA THR A 5 3.97 11.31 -2.20
C THR A 5 3.99 10.03 -3.03
N HIS A 6 5.17 9.53 -3.43
CA HIS A 6 5.25 8.28 -4.18
C HIS A 6 4.81 7.07 -3.35
N LEU A 7 5.05 7.05 -2.03
CA LEU A 7 4.53 6.00 -1.14
C LEU A 7 3.00 6.03 -1.11
N LEU A 8 2.43 7.23 -1.00
CA LEU A 8 0.97 7.40 -1.02
C LEU A 8 0.35 6.94 -2.34
N ARG A 9 0.95 7.29 -3.48
CA ARG A 9 0.49 6.81 -4.80
C ARG A 9 0.55 5.28 -4.90
N SER A 10 1.60 4.68 -4.36
CA SER A 10 1.82 3.24 -4.38
C SER A 10 0.69 2.49 -3.68
N VAL A 11 0.31 2.91 -2.46
CA VAL A 11 -0.80 2.27 -1.73
C VAL A 11 -2.17 2.58 -2.33
N LEU A 12 -2.40 3.80 -2.83
CA LEU A 12 -3.64 4.18 -3.49
C LEU A 12 -3.88 3.42 -4.81
N ALA A 13 -2.84 2.85 -5.42
CA ALA A 13 -2.98 1.98 -6.58
C ALA A 13 -3.75 0.67 -6.26
N LEU A 14 -3.82 0.27 -5.00
CA LEU A 14 -4.60 -0.89 -4.53
C LEU A 14 -6.03 -0.54 -4.11
N THR A 15 -6.40 0.74 -4.00
CA THR A 15 -7.70 1.13 -3.47
C THR A 15 -8.71 1.38 -4.57
N ASP A 16 -9.98 1.07 -4.28
CA ASP A 16 -11.11 1.48 -5.12
C ASP A 16 -12.23 1.99 -4.22
N LYS A 17 -12.48 3.30 -4.27
CA LYS A 17 -13.54 3.95 -3.50
C LYS A 17 -14.95 3.44 -3.82
N LYS A 18 -15.13 2.73 -4.92
CA LYS A 18 -16.40 2.10 -5.32
C LYS A 18 -16.50 0.63 -4.87
N ASP A 19 -15.45 0.06 -4.28
CA ASP A 19 -15.50 -1.29 -3.75
C ASP A 19 -16.56 -1.39 -2.66
N ILE A 20 -17.36 -2.45 -2.66
CA ILE A 20 -18.40 -2.67 -1.64
C ILE A 20 -17.81 -2.90 -0.24
N ARG A 21 -16.53 -3.28 -0.16
CA ARG A 21 -15.80 -3.56 1.09
C ARG A 21 -15.11 -2.28 1.53
N THR A 22 -15.54 -1.71 2.65
CA THR A 22 -14.99 -0.46 3.20
C THR A 22 -13.47 -0.48 3.33
N TYR A 23 -12.87 -1.57 3.79
CA TYR A 23 -11.42 -1.71 3.93
C TYR A 23 -10.62 -1.67 2.60
N CYS A 24 -11.29 -1.86 1.46
CA CYS A 24 -10.67 -1.73 0.13
C CYS A 24 -10.76 -0.30 -0.45
N GLN A 25 -11.53 0.58 0.19
CA GLN A 25 -11.79 1.92 -0.34
C GLN A 25 -10.69 2.94 0.01
N GLY A 26 -9.87 2.63 1.00
CA GLY A 26 -8.94 3.57 1.61
C GLY A 26 -7.61 2.95 2.00
N ILE A 27 -6.81 3.75 2.67
CA ILE A 27 -5.51 3.38 3.20
C ILE A 27 -5.58 3.30 4.72
N HIS A 28 -4.79 2.40 5.29
CA HIS A 28 -4.57 2.30 6.72
C HIS A 28 -3.18 2.83 7.05
N ILE A 29 -3.10 3.64 8.11
CA ILE A 29 -1.88 4.28 8.57
C ILE A 29 -1.68 3.87 10.02
N THR A 30 -0.54 3.25 10.28
CA THR A 30 -0.07 2.91 11.61
C THR A 30 1.07 3.84 12.02
N SER A 31 1.67 3.61 13.19
CA SER A 31 2.86 4.36 13.63
C SER A 31 4.11 4.16 12.76
N LYS A 32 4.16 3.09 11.94
CA LYS A 32 5.33 2.74 11.10
C LYS A 32 4.99 2.56 9.62
N HIS A 33 3.76 2.17 9.33
CA HIS A 33 3.39 1.71 7.99
C HIS A 33 2.22 2.50 7.40
N ILE A 34 2.24 2.61 6.09
CA ILE A 34 1.10 2.94 5.26
C ILE A 34 0.76 1.71 4.42
N GLU A 35 -0.50 1.29 4.44
CA GLU A 35 -0.91 0.01 3.87
C GLU A 35 -2.31 0.06 3.22
N ALA A 36 -2.51 -0.82 2.25
CA ALA A 36 -3.78 -0.95 1.52
C ALA A 36 -3.98 -2.39 1.04
N THR A 37 -5.24 -2.74 0.76
CA THR A 37 -5.61 -4.03 0.19
C THR A 37 -6.80 -3.91 -0.75
N ASP A 38 -6.84 -4.73 -1.80
CA ASP A 38 -8.04 -4.94 -2.62
C ASP A 38 -8.78 -6.25 -2.23
N GLY A 39 -8.40 -6.81 -1.09
CA GLY A 39 -8.87 -8.08 -0.54
C GLY A 39 -8.29 -9.32 -1.22
N ARG A 40 -7.48 -9.21 -2.28
CA ARG A 40 -6.64 -10.33 -2.76
C ARG A 40 -5.18 -9.97 -3.01
N ALA A 41 -4.79 -8.71 -2.87
CA ALA A 41 -3.41 -8.31 -2.66
C ALA A 41 -3.31 -7.33 -1.51
N ILE A 42 -2.17 -7.32 -0.85
CA ILE A 42 -1.82 -6.44 0.26
C ILE A 42 -0.53 -5.73 -0.13
N LEU A 43 -0.47 -4.43 0.11
CA LEU A 43 0.76 -3.65 0.05
C LEU A 43 0.95 -2.94 1.39
N ARG A 44 2.12 -3.16 2.01
CA ARG A 44 2.57 -2.46 3.22
C ARG A 44 3.90 -1.79 2.93
N LEU A 45 4.01 -0.51 3.23
CA LEU A 45 5.23 0.29 3.08
C LEU A 45 5.57 0.94 4.42
N GLU A 46 6.85 1.00 4.77
CA GLU A 46 7.36 1.84 5.85
C GLU A 46 7.35 3.31 5.41
N HIS A 47 6.69 4.19 6.16
CA HIS A 47 6.59 5.61 5.78
C HIS A 47 7.75 6.49 6.27
N GLY A 48 8.62 5.98 7.16
CA GLY A 48 9.81 6.67 7.66
C GLY A 48 9.56 7.80 8.68
N GLU A 49 8.34 8.34 8.75
CA GLU A 49 7.97 9.35 9.74
C GLU A 49 7.91 8.81 11.18
N LYS A 50 8.33 9.64 12.14
CA LYS A 50 8.04 9.40 13.55
C LYS A 50 6.64 9.91 13.86
N TYR A 51 5.75 9.02 14.25
CA TYR A 51 4.37 9.36 14.61
C TYR A 51 3.97 8.68 15.92
N GLN A 52 2.79 8.99 16.46
CA GLN A 52 2.36 8.50 17.77
C GLN A 52 2.30 6.96 17.77
N GLU A 53 2.79 6.30 18.83
CA GLU A 53 2.93 4.83 18.85
C GLU A 53 1.60 4.11 18.64
N ASP A 54 0.51 4.66 19.19
CA ASP A 54 -0.86 4.13 19.10
C ASP A 54 -1.64 4.62 17.87
N THR A 55 -0.94 5.08 16.82
CA THR A 55 -1.60 5.49 15.58
C THR A 55 -2.24 4.29 14.90
N ASP A 56 -3.55 4.38 14.72
CA ASP A 56 -4.38 3.49 13.92
C ASP A 56 -5.45 4.35 13.23
N ILE A 57 -5.22 4.68 11.96
CA ILE A 57 -6.06 5.62 11.21
C ILE A 57 -6.42 4.99 9.86
N PHE A 58 -7.72 4.84 9.60
CA PHE A 58 -8.23 4.46 8.29
C PHE A 58 -8.80 5.68 7.54
N VAL A 59 -8.33 5.89 6.32
CA VAL A 59 -8.57 7.12 5.54
C VAL A 59 -8.98 6.79 4.12
N ILE A 60 -10.11 7.35 3.68
CA ILE A 60 -10.60 7.23 2.30
C ILE A 60 -10.33 8.53 1.55
N PHE A 61 -9.67 8.43 0.39
CA PHE A 61 -9.45 9.56 -0.50
C PHE A 61 -10.68 9.76 -1.39
N ARG A 62 -11.31 10.95 -1.35
CA ARG A 62 -12.45 11.24 -2.24
C ARG A 62 -12.04 11.21 -3.72
N THR A 63 -10.77 11.50 -3.99
CA THR A 63 -10.13 11.39 -5.29
C THR A 63 -8.69 10.92 -5.13
N ASN A 64 -8.28 9.94 -5.94
CA ASN A 64 -6.90 9.44 -5.98
C ASN A 64 -6.01 10.25 -6.95
N LYS A 65 -6.51 11.39 -7.47
CA LYS A 65 -5.76 12.27 -8.37
C LYS A 65 -4.86 13.19 -7.55
N ILE A 66 -3.60 12.78 -7.45
CA ILE A 66 -2.51 13.56 -6.86
C ILE A 66 -1.75 14.27 -8.00
N PRO A 67 -1.47 15.59 -7.90
CA PRO A 67 -0.67 16.32 -8.90
C PRO A 67 0.65 15.60 -9.21
N LYS A 68 1.07 15.55 -10.47
CA LYS A 68 2.22 14.74 -10.92
C LYS A 68 3.52 15.21 -10.27
N GLU A 69 3.64 16.51 -10.06
CA GLU A 69 4.78 17.26 -9.52
C GLU A 69 4.92 17.13 -8.00
N ALA A 70 3.93 16.54 -7.31
CA ALA A 70 3.94 16.41 -5.86
C ALA A 70 5.04 15.44 -5.38
N ILE A 71 5.89 15.93 -4.47
CA ILE A 71 6.99 15.18 -3.83
C ILE A 71 6.64 14.79 -2.40
N ASN A 72 6.02 15.69 -1.63
CA ASN A 72 5.57 15.43 -0.28
C ASN A 72 4.06 15.65 -0.17
N THR A 73 3.41 14.89 0.71
CA THR A 73 2.00 15.06 1.03
C THR A 73 1.84 15.17 2.54
N GLU A 74 1.27 16.29 2.97
CA GLU A 74 0.88 16.54 4.35
C GLU A 74 -0.53 16.00 4.57
N LEU A 75 -0.64 14.95 5.38
CA LEU A 75 -1.90 14.38 5.83
C LEU A 75 -2.32 15.06 7.14
N ASN A 76 -3.45 15.76 7.10
CA ASN A 76 -4.09 16.42 8.22
C ASN A 76 -5.39 15.68 8.54
N PHE A 77 -5.48 15.15 9.76
CA PHE A 77 -6.64 14.38 10.25
C PHE A 77 -7.47 15.15 11.28
N SER A 78 -7.31 16.47 11.36
CA SER A 78 -8.09 17.29 12.29
C SER A 78 -9.59 17.20 12.01
N ASN A 79 -10.39 17.14 13.07
CA ASN A 79 -11.84 16.85 13.03
C ASN A 79 -12.65 17.77 12.11
N ASN A 80 -12.19 18.99 11.84
CA ASN A 80 -12.98 19.96 11.08
C ASN A 80 -12.78 19.84 9.57
N PHE A 81 -11.56 19.54 9.10
CA PHE A 81 -11.25 19.49 7.67
C PHE A 81 -10.12 18.50 7.34
N PRO A 82 -10.36 17.18 7.42
CA PRO A 82 -9.36 16.21 7.02
C PRO A 82 -8.98 16.38 5.55
N ALA A 83 -7.68 16.46 5.27
CA ALA A 83 -7.17 16.71 3.93
C ALA A 83 -5.76 16.16 3.73
N ALA A 84 -5.44 15.89 2.47
CA ALA A 84 -4.09 15.67 1.98
C ALA A 84 -3.64 16.91 1.19
N TRP A 85 -2.60 17.60 1.65
CA TRP A 85 -2.02 18.76 0.96
C TRP A 85 -0.74 18.35 0.26
N HIS A 86 -0.65 18.61 -1.03
CA HIS A 86 0.46 18.18 -1.88
C HIS A 86 1.43 19.32 -2.09
N ARG A 87 2.71 19.02 -1.94
CA ARG A 87 3.80 19.97 -2.08
C ARG A 87 4.83 19.49 -3.09
N ASP A 88 5.40 20.40 -3.85
CA ASP A 88 6.44 20.11 -4.85
C ASP A 88 7.85 20.01 -4.23
N THR A 89 8.89 20.10 -5.07
CA THR A 89 10.30 20.10 -4.66
C THR A 89 10.72 21.32 -3.84
N GLU A 90 10.06 22.46 -4.05
CA GLU A 90 10.33 23.72 -3.34
C GLU A 90 9.48 23.84 -2.06
N ASN A 91 8.70 22.80 -1.75
CA ASN A 91 7.76 22.73 -0.62
C ASN A 91 6.54 23.66 -0.78
N GLU A 92 6.30 24.15 -1.99
CA GLU A 92 5.17 25.00 -2.35
C GLU A 92 3.89 24.17 -2.49
N PHE A 93 2.76 24.75 -2.09
CA PHE A 93 1.45 24.09 -2.18
C PHE A 93 0.98 24.03 -3.64
N ILE A 94 0.72 22.82 -4.14
CA ILE A 94 0.31 22.61 -5.54
C ILE A 94 -1.04 21.88 -5.68
N GLY A 95 -1.67 21.49 -4.57
CA GLY A 95 -2.99 20.88 -4.63
C GLY A 95 -3.44 20.24 -3.34
N ARG A 96 -4.72 19.88 -3.30
CA ARG A 96 -5.37 19.25 -2.14
C ARG A 96 -6.32 18.15 -2.57
N ASN A 97 -6.34 17.05 -1.82
CA ASN A 97 -7.46 16.11 -1.81
C ASN A 97 -8.20 16.19 -0.48
N ASN A 98 -9.52 16.13 -0.53
CA ASN A 98 -10.33 15.90 0.66
C ASN A 98 -10.28 14.40 0.99
N VAL A 99 -10.14 14.11 2.27
CA VAL A 99 -10.13 12.73 2.77
C VAL A 99 -11.21 12.57 3.83
N ASP A 100 -11.71 11.36 3.97
CA ASP A 100 -12.65 10.98 5.00
C ASP A 100 -11.92 10.07 6.00
N VAL A 101 -11.82 10.50 7.26
CA VAL A 101 -11.30 9.66 8.35
C VAL A 101 -12.47 8.81 8.82
N VAL A 102 -12.35 7.50 8.70
CA VAL A 102 -13.46 6.57 8.96
C VAL A 102 -13.12 5.76 10.20
N GLN A 103 -14.05 5.74 11.15
CA GLN A 103 -14.00 4.83 12.30
C GLN A 103 -14.27 3.41 11.79
N TYR A 104 -13.21 2.66 11.54
CA TYR A 104 -13.28 1.30 10.99
C TYR A 104 -12.11 0.48 11.52
N GLU A 105 -12.40 -0.75 11.97
CA GLU A 105 -11.36 -1.70 12.37
C GLU A 105 -10.74 -2.31 11.12
N TYR A 106 -9.55 -1.83 10.74
CA TYR A 106 -8.88 -2.33 9.56
C TYR A 106 -8.48 -3.81 9.74
N PRO A 107 -8.59 -4.67 8.70
CA PRO A 107 -8.21 -6.06 8.84
C PRO A 107 -6.76 -6.19 9.30
N ASN A 108 -6.50 -7.07 10.27
CA ASN A 108 -5.14 -7.35 10.70
C ASN A 108 -4.37 -8.07 9.57
N ILE A 109 -3.69 -7.28 8.72
CA ILE A 109 -2.88 -7.80 7.62
C ILE A 109 -1.54 -8.36 8.10
N SER A 110 -1.14 -8.10 9.35
CA SER A 110 0.15 -8.57 9.88
C SER A 110 0.23 -10.09 9.86
N ARG A 111 -0.90 -10.79 10.05
CA ARG A 111 -1.00 -12.26 9.91
C ARG A 111 -0.50 -12.80 8.56
N HIS A 112 -0.44 -11.96 7.53
CA HIS A 112 0.07 -12.30 6.20
C HIS A 112 1.48 -11.77 5.94
N THR A 113 1.93 -10.76 6.69
CA THR A 113 3.28 -10.19 6.59
C THR A 113 4.25 -10.81 7.60
N ASP A 114 3.77 -11.59 8.56
CA ASP A 114 4.59 -12.12 9.65
C ASP A 114 5.74 -13.01 9.14
N ALA A 115 6.87 -12.92 9.85
CA ALA A 115 8.09 -13.67 9.56
C ALA A 115 7.89 -15.20 9.63
N THR A 116 6.83 -15.67 10.29
CA THR A 116 6.43 -17.08 10.32
C THR A 116 5.94 -17.63 8.98
N LEU A 117 5.52 -16.77 8.03
CA LEU A 117 5.30 -17.20 6.65
C LEU A 117 6.63 -17.39 5.90
N SER A 118 7.66 -16.62 6.25
CA SER A 118 9.01 -16.73 5.67
C SER A 118 9.72 -18.05 5.99
N SER A 119 9.28 -18.81 7.02
CA SER A 119 9.81 -20.13 7.35
C SER A 119 9.16 -21.28 6.56
N LYS A 120 7.99 -21.05 5.94
CA LYS A 120 7.28 -22.01 5.09
C LYS A 120 7.61 -21.80 3.61
N LYS A 121 8.89 -21.74 3.27
CA LYS A 121 9.29 -21.65 1.85
C LYS A 121 8.88 -22.92 1.13
N SER A 122 8.17 -22.75 0.03
CA SER A 122 7.82 -23.84 -0.89
C SER A 122 8.38 -23.52 -2.28
N ASN A 123 8.65 -24.55 -3.08
CA ASN A 123 8.92 -24.37 -4.50
C ASN A 123 7.64 -24.40 -5.34
N ALA A 124 6.49 -24.69 -4.72
CA ALA A 124 5.20 -24.72 -5.39
C ALA A 124 4.63 -23.30 -5.48
N ILE A 125 4.65 -22.75 -6.70
CA ILE A 125 4.13 -21.41 -6.99
C ILE A 125 2.61 -21.50 -7.17
N PRO A 126 1.79 -20.83 -6.33
CA PRO A 126 0.35 -20.84 -6.51
C PRO A 126 -0.05 -20.14 -7.80
N TYR A 127 -1.22 -20.49 -8.33
CA TYR A 127 -1.85 -19.67 -9.36
C TYR A 127 -2.17 -18.28 -8.78
N ILE A 128 -1.60 -17.24 -9.39
CA ILE A 128 -1.88 -15.83 -9.05
C ILE A 128 -2.54 -15.15 -10.24
N HIS A 129 -3.45 -14.22 -9.96
CA HIS A 129 -4.11 -13.49 -11.03
C HIS A 129 -3.12 -12.56 -11.74
N VAL A 130 -3.00 -12.65 -13.07
CA VAL A 130 -2.05 -11.88 -13.90
C VAL A 130 -2.09 -10.37 -13.65
N ARG A 131 -3.27 -9.83 -13.32
CA ARG A 131 -3.46 -8.41 -12.96
C ARG A 131 -2.49 -7.91 -11.89
N TYR A 132 -2.04 -8.77 -10.98
CA TYR A 132 -1.14 -8.37 -9.89
C TYR A 132 0.31 -8.25 -10.32
N LEU A 133 0.73 -8.99 -11.35
CA LEU A 133 2.02 -8.74 -12.01
C LEU A 133 1.98 -7.39 -12.73
N ASN A 134 0.89 -7.11 -13.44
CA ASN A 134 0.70 -5.81 -14.10
C ASN A 134 0.56 -4.65 -13.09
N LEU A 135 -0.07 -4.89 -11.93
CA LEU A 135 -0.27 -3.88 -10.89
C LEU A 135 1.06 -3.32 -10.36
N LEU A 136 2.12 -4.12 -10.34
CA LEU A 136 3.44 -3.67 -9.91
C LEU A 136 3.93 -2.44 -10.69
N SER A 137 3.64 -2.36 -11.99
CA SER A 137 3.98 -1.18 -12.81
C SER A 137 3.21 0.10 -12.44
N LYS A 138 2.08 -0.05 -11.74
CA LYS A 138 1.27 1.07 -11.22
C LYS A 138 1.70 1.47 -9.82
N ILE A 139 2.08 0.49 -9.00
CA ILE A 139 2.61 0.72 -7.65
C ILE A 139 3.99 1.39 -7.75
N PHE A 140 4.85 0.82 -8.60
CA PHE A 140 6.23 1.23 -8.80
C PHE A 140 6.40 1.70 -10.26
N PRO A 141 6.35 3.01 -10.54
CA PRO A 141 6.49 3.56 -11.90
C PRO A 141 7.91 3.42 -12.49
N GLU A 142 8.86 2.82 -11.77
CA GLU A 142 10.18 2.45 -12.26
C GLU A 142 10.06 1.59 -13.52
N LYS A 143 10.79 1.98 -14.56
CA LYS A 143 10.68 1.31 -15.87
C LYS A 143 11.23 -0.11 -15.86
N GLU A 144 12.23 -0.38 -15.02
CA GLU A 144 12.93 -1.65 -14.99
C GLU A 144 13.27 -2.04 -13.56
N PHE A 145 12.55 -3.03 -13.02
CA PHE A 145 12.94 -3.73 -11.81
C PHE A 145 12.48 -5.19 -11.89
N ALA A 146 13.25 -6.08 -11.29
CA ALA A 146 12.90 -7.48 -11.17
C ALA A 146 12.22 -7.73 -9.82
N VAL A 147 11.31 -8.70 -9.79
CA VAL A 147 10.72 -9.24 -8.57
C VAL A 147 11.00 -10.73 -8.48
N GLN A 148 11.32 -11.19 -7.28
CA GLN A 148 11.43 -12.61 -6.99
C GLN A 148 10.17 -13.06 -6.24
N LEU A 149 9.54 -14.13 -6.71
CA LEU A 149 8.41 -14.74 -5.99
C LEU A 149 8.93 -15.55 -4.81
N GLU A 150 8.29 -15.39 -3.66
CA GLU A 150 8.48 -16.21 -2.45
C GLU A 150 7.14 -16.86 -2.09
N PRO A 151 6.81 -18.00 -2.72
CA PRO A 151 5.57 -18.71 -2.43
C PRO A 151 5.68 -19.54 -1.15
N THR A 152 4.53 -19.69 -0.47
CA THR A 152 4.42 -20.48 0.77
C THR A 152 3.58 -21.76 0.60
N GLY A 153 3.30 -22.15 -0.65
CA GLY A 153 2.54 -23.33 -1.05
C GLY A 153 1.44 -23.02 -2.08
N MET A 154 0.89 -24.06 -2.71
CA MET A 154 -0.12 -23.94 -3.79
C MET A 154 -1.43 -23.27 -3.37
N ALA A 155 -1.83 -23.43 -2.11
CA ALA A 155 -3.05 -22.85 -1.54
C ALA A 155 -2.76 -21.67 -0.60
N SER A 156 -1.52 -21.21 -0.56
CA SER A 156 -1.05 -20.17 0.36
C SER A 156 -0.72 -18.88 -0.40
N VAL A 157 -0.47 -17.82 0.35
CA VAL A 157 -0.08 -16.53 -0.20
C VAL A 157 1.28 -16.58 -0.89
N CYS A 158 1.47 -15.73 -1.90
CA CYS A 158 2.76 -15.50 -2.54
C CYS A 158 3.25 -14.10 -2.20
N ARG A 159 4.42 -14.01 -1.55
CA ARG A 159 5.09 -12.73 -1.32
C ARG A 159 5.97 -12.38 -2.51
N PHE A 160 6.10 -11.09 -2.79
CA PHE A 160 7.02 -10.55 -3.78
C PHE A 160 8.22 -9.93 -3.06
N LYS A 161 9.41 -10.37 -3.44
CA LYS A 161 10.67 -9.77 -3.02
C LYS A 161 11.15 -8.78 -4.04
N PHE A 162 11.55 -7.64 -3.53
CA PHE A 162 12.03 -6.53 -4.33
C PHE A 162 13.55 -6.35 -4.21
N THR A 163 14.14 -5.73 -5.23
CA THR A 163 15.54 -5.32 -5.24
C THR A 163 15.84 -4.32 -4.13
N LYS A 164 17.13 -4.15 -3.80
CA LYS A 164 17.58 -3.17 -2.82
C LYS A 164 17.09 -1.75 -3.14
N GLU A 165 17.17 -1.36 -4.42
CA GLU A 165 16.72 -0.05 -4.90
C GLU A 165 15.25 0.22 -4.56
N ILE A 166 14.36 -0.72 -4.89
CA ILE A 166 12.93 -0.58 -4.60
C ILE A 166 12.69 -0.56 -3.08
N LYS A 167 13.43 -1.35 -2.30
CA LYS A 167 13.32 -1.33 -0.83
C LYS A 167 13.70 0.00 -0.23
N GLU A 168 14.82 0.58 -0.64
CA GLU A 168 15.27 1.87 -0.12
C GLU A 168 14.32 3.01 -0.53
N LYS A 169 13.82 2.97 -1.77
CA LYS A 169 12.96 4.02 -2.30
C LYS A 169 11.53 3.97 -1.75
N TYR A 170 10.96 2.77 -1.59
CA TYR A 170 9.54 2.59 -1.24
C TYR A 170 9.31 2.16 0.21
N GLY A 171 10.33 2.21 1.07
CA GLY A 171 10.16 1.85 2.48
C GLY A 171 9.90 0.36 2.66
N ASN A 172 10.84 -0.47 2.18
CA ASN A 172 10.86 -1.92 2.37
C ASN A 172 9.48 -2.59 2.09
N PRO A 173 8.98 -2.54 0.84
CA PRO A 173 7.64 -2.97 0.51
C PRO A 173 7.42 -4.46 0.81
N ASP A 174 6.36 -4.77 1.56
CA ASP A 174 5.80 -6.11 1.66
C ASP A 174 4.54 -6.20 0.77
N PHE A 175 4.69 -6.83 -0.39
CA PHE A 175 3.61 -7.05 -1.34
C PHE A 175 3.25 -8.52 -1.39
N ILE A 176 2.01 -8.82 -1.05
CA ILE A 176 1.51 -10.19 -0.89
C ILE A 176 0.28 -10.37 -1.77
N VAL A 177 0.22 -11.48 -2.50
CA VAL A 177 -0.89 -11.83 -3.38
C VAL A 177 -1.51 -13.15 -2.93
N MET A 178 -2.83 -13.16 -2.82
CA MET A 178 -3.62 -14.33 -2.49
C MET A 178 -3.71 -15.28 -3.71
N PRO A 179 -3.72 -16.60 -3.50
CA PRO A 179 -3.86 -17.57 -4.58
C PRO A 179 -5.27 -17.49 -5.19
N VAL A 180 -5.39 -17.87 -6.47
CA VAL A 180 -6.68 -18.06 -7.15
C VAL A 180 -6.96 -19.53 -7.39
N ARG A 181 -8.24 -19.90 -7.34
CA ARG A 181 -8.68 -21.23 -7.77
C ARG A 181 -8.75 -21.26 -9.28
N VAL A 182 -8.09 -22.24 -9.87
CA VAL A 182 -8.22 -22.57 -11.29
C VAL A 182 -9.20 -23.72 -11.39
N LYS A 183 -10.13 -23.64 -12.35
CA LYS A 183 -10.92 -24.82 -12.75
C LYS A 183 -10.07 -25.58 -13.75
N GLU A 184 -9.62 -26.77 -13.37
CA GLU A 184 -9.02 -27.74 -14.27
C GLU A 184 -10.11 -28.55 -14.96
#